data_AF-A0A7K6KQ50-F1
#
_entry.id   AF-A0A7K6KQ50-F1
#
_cell.length_a   1.000
_cell.length_b   1.000
_cell.length_c   1.000
_cell.angle_alpha   90.00
_cell.angle_beta   90.00
_cell.angle_gamma   90.00
#
_symmetry.space_group_name_H-M   'P 1'
#
loop_
_entity.id
_entity.type
_entity.pdbx_description
1 polymer ?
#
loop_
_entity_poly.entity_id
_entity_poly.type
_entity_poly.pdbx_seq_one_letter_code
_entity_poly.pdbx_strand_id
1 'polypeptide(L)' 'PWETALKTTVVDIEAGEFRGHKVSLWDLLHSHYIPEENRKELLELYEAGELTLEQVKTVVSTIVTR' A
#
# COMPACT_ATOMS: atom_id res chain seq x y z
N PRO A 1 -15.58 6.16 0.08
CA PRO A 1 -14.35 6.69 -0.55
C PRO A 1 -13.20 5.68 -0.39
N TRP A 2 -12.58 5.29 -1.51
CA TRP A 2 -11.48 4.32 -1.56
C TRP A 2 -10.28 4.76 -0.70
N GLU A 3 -10.04 6.07 -0.60
CA GLU A 3 -8.99 6.68 0.23
C GLU A 3 -9.11 6.30 1.71
N THR A 4 -10.34 6.32 2.25
CA THR A 4 -10.58 5.95 3.66
C THR A 4 -10.24 4.49 3.90
N ALA A 5 -10.59 3.59 2.98
CA ALA A 5 -10.29 2.16 3.10
C ALA A 5 -8.77 1.92 3.15
N LEU A 6 -7.99 2.63 2.33
CA LEU A 6 -6.53 2.56 2.35
C LEU A 6 -5.94 3.10 3.65
N LYS A 7 -6.47 4.22 4.18
CA LYS A 7 -6.02 4.82 5.45
C LYS A 7 -6.36 3.98 6.67
N THR A 8 -7.50 3.28 6.66
CA THR A 8 -7.90 2.38 7.76
C THR A 8 -7.21 1.02 7.71
N THR A 9 -6.70 0.64 6.53
CA THR A 9 -6.02 -0.63 6.35
C THR A 9 -4.60 -0.53 6.87
N VAL A 10 -4.35 -1.23 7.97
CA VAL A 10 -3.03 -1.31 8.57
C VAL A 10 -2.28 -2.51 8.01
N VAL A 11 -1.03 -2.27 7.65
CA VAL A 11 -0.11 -3.30 7.20
C VAL A 11 0.95 -3.47 8.29
N ASP A 12 1.10 -4.71 8.74
CA ASP A 12 2.21 -5.10 9.61
C ASP A 12 3.38 -5.45 8.69
N ILE A 13 4.43 -4.64 8.78
CA ILE A 13 5.63 -4.84 7.97
C ILE A 13 6.66 -5.54 8.86
N GLU A 14 7.12 -6.70 8.44
CA GLU A 14 8.07 -7.52 9.20
C GLU A 14 9.54 -7.22 8.85
N ALA A 15 9.80 -6.35 7.87
CA ALA A 15 11.12 -6.04 7.33
C ALA A 15 11.30 -4.56 6.92
N GLY A 16 12.54 -4.09 6.79
CA GLY A 16 12.82 -2.70 6.39
C GLY A 16 12.58 -1.67 7.50
N GLU A 17 12.43 -0.39 7.13
CA GLU A 17 12.31 0.74 8.08
C GLU A 17 11.01 0.69 8.91
N PHE A 18 9.96 0.11 8.35
CA PHE A 18 8.65 -0.02 9.01
C PHE A 18 8.53 -1.26 9.90
N ARG A 19 9.63 -2.00 10.13
CA ARG A 19 9.60 -3.20 10.96
C ARG A 19 9.05 -2.90 12.35
N GLY A 20 8.04 -3.66 12.76
CA GLY A 20 7.39 -3.50 14.06
C GLY A 20 6.53 -2.24 14.21
N HIS A 21 6.29 -1.53 13.11
CA HIS A 21 5.39 -0.38 13.06
C HIS A 21 4.10 -0.75 12.32
N LYS A 22 2.98 -0.29 12.87
CA LYS A 22 1.67 -0.37 12.22
C LYS A 22 1.52 0.83 11.30
N VAL A 23 1.71 0.62 10.01
CA VAL A 23 1.66 1.68 9.00
C VAL A 23 0.41 1.50 8.16
N SER A 24 -0.27 2.60 7.81
CA SER A 24 -1.42 2.52 6.92
C SER A 24 -0.97 2.19 5.49
N LEU A 25 -1.80 1.48 4.74
CA LEU A 25 -1.54 1.18 3.35
C LEU A 25 -1.37 2.47 2.53
N TRP A 26 -2.11 3.52 2.90
CA TRP A 26 -1.97 4.86 2.34
C TRP A 26 -0.58 5.46 2.59
N ASP A 27 -0.07 5.41 3.82
CA ASP A 27 1.26 5.92 4.14
C ASP A 27 2.35 5.13 3.42
N LEU A 28 2.20 3.82 3.25
CA LEU A 28 3.13 3.00 2.47
C LEU A 28 3.09 3.34 0.99
N LEU A 29 1.91 3.52 0.40
CA LEU A 29 1.75 3.97 -0.99
C LEU A 29 2.41 5.34 -1.22
N HIS A 30 2.36 6.23 -0.22
CA HIS A 30 3.00 7.55 -0.26
C HIS A 30 4.45 7.55 0.25
N SER A 31 5.00 6.40 0.63
CA SER A 31 6.38 6.29 1.09
C SER A 31 7.36 6.28 -0.09
N HIS A 32 8.63 6.54 0.21
CA HIS A 32 9.70 6.53 -0.79
C HIS A 32 9.95 5.14 -1.42
N TYR A 33 9.40 4.06 -0.82
CA TYR A 33 9.50 2.70 -1.34
C TYR A 33 8.69 2.52 -2.62
N ILE A 34 7.62 3.29 -2.81
CA ILE A 34 6.73 3.17 -3.94
C ILE A 34 6.89 4.39 -4.83
N PRO A 35 7.43 4.24 -6.04
CA PRO A 35 7.53 5.35 -6.98
C PRO A 35 6.13 5.82 -7.37
N GLU A 36 6.01 7.10 -7.71
CA GLU A 36 4.73 7.74 -8.02
C GLU A 36 3.99 7.04 -9.16
N GLU A 37 4.70 6.53 -10.16
CA GLU A 37 4.13 5.77 -11.28
C GLU A 37 3.41 4.49 -10.81
N ASN A 38 4.07 3.67 -10.00
CA ASN A 38 3.49 2.44 -9.44
C ASN A 38 2.31 2.75 -8.51
N ARG A 39 2.43 3.81 -7.69
CA ARG A 39 1.33 4.26 -6.83
C ARG A 39 0.12 4.61 -7.68
N LYS A 40 0.32 5.40 -8.73
CA LYS A 40 -0.77 5.87 -9.58
C LYS A 40 -1.47 4.69 -10.27
N GLU A 41 -0.69 3.77 -10.84
CA GLU A 41 -1.22 2.55 -11.46
C GLU A 41 -2.02 1.69 -10.47
N LEU A 42 -1.49 1.46 -9.26
CA LEU A 42 -2.20 0.71 -8.21
C LEU A 42 -3.53 1.37 -7.81
N LEU A 43 -3.54 2.69 -7.69
CA LEU A 43 -4.74 3.45 -7.34
C LEU A 43 -5.77 3.45 -8.46
N GLU A 44 -5.34 3.59 -9.72
CA GLU A 44 -6.23 3.51 -10.89
C GLU A 44 -6.88 2.12 -11.00
N LEU A 45 -6.10 1.05 -10.80
CA LEU A 45 -6.62 -0.32 -10.80
C LEU A 45 -7.55 -0.60 -9.61
N TYR A 46 -7.27 -0.05 -8.43
CA TYR A 46 -8.14 -0.16 -7.27
C TYR A 46 -9.45 0.60 -7.46
N GLU A 47 -9.40 1.81 -8.01
CA GLU A 47 -10.59 2.62 -8.31
C GLU A 47 -11.44 2.00 -9.43
N ALA A 48 -10.79 1.37 -10.43
CA ALA A 48 -11.45 0.59 -11.47
C ALA A 48 -12.07 -0.73 -10.95
N GLY A 49 -11.74 -1.16 -9.73
CA GLY A 49 -12.18 -2.43 -9.15
C GLY A 49 -11.45 -3.66 -9.69
N GLU A 50 -10.38 -3.45 -10.47
CA GLU A 50 -9.49 -4.51 -10.99
C GLU A 50 -8.64 -5.12 -9.87
N LEU A 51 -8.25 -4.28 -8.90
CA LEU A 51 -7.55 -4.70 -7.69
C LEU A 51 -8.46 -4.61 -6.48
N THR A 52 -8.33 -5.61 -5.61
CA THR A 52 -8.90 -5.59 -4.27
C THR A 52 -7.93 -5.01 -3.25
N LEU A 53 -8.46 -4.55 -2.12
CA LEU A 53 -7.67 -3.99 -1.02
C LEU A 53 -6.56 -4.95 -0.54
N GLU A 54 -6.84 -6.26 -0.49
CA GLU A 54 -5.85 -7.27 -0.11
C GLU A 54 -4.74 -7.45 -1.15
N GLN A 55 -5.06 -7.32 -2.45
CA GLN A 55 -4.05 -7.36 -3.50
C GLN A 55 -3.14 -6.13 -3.44
N VAL A 56 -3.71 -4.93 -3.29
CA VAL A 56 -2.91 -3.71 -3.09
C VAL A 56 -2.01 -3.86 -1.87
N LYS A 57 -2.55 -4.33 -0.74
CA LYS A 57 -1.77 -4.62 0.46
C LYS A 57 -0.61 -5.58 0.18
N THR A 58 -0.85 -6.66 -0.55
CA THR A 58 0.17 -7.67 -0.87
C THR A 58 1.28 -7.08 -1.74
N VAL A 59 0.93 -6.34 -2.79
CA VAL A 59 1.90 -5.69 -3.68
C VAL A 59 2.75 -4.69 -2.91
N VAL A 60 2.11 -3.81 -2.14
CA VAL A 60 2.80 -2.78 -1.34
C VAL A 60 3.72 -3.41 -0.30
N SER A 61 3.23 -4.41 0.45
CA SER A 61 4.05 -5.13 1.45
C SER A 61 5.25 -5.80 0.80
N THR A 62 5.07 -6.38 -0.39
CA THR A 62 6.15 -7.01 -1.15
C THR A 62 7.20 -6.01 -1.57
N ILE A 63 6.82 -4.81 -2.05
CA ILE A 63 7.76 -3.76 -2.45
C ILE A 63 8.57 -3.27 -1.25
N VAL A 64 7.91 -3.05 -0.10
CA VAL A 64 8.52 -2.51 1.11
C VAL A 64 9.43 -3.53 1.82
N THR A 65 9.10 -4.81 1.73
CA THR A 65 9.84 -5.92 2.38
C THR A 65 11.04 -6.40 1.55
N ARG A 66 11.15 -5.98 0.28
CA ARG A 66 12.17 -6.46 -0.64
C ARG A 66 13.53 -5.80 -0.45
#